data_AF-A0A397W0T5-F1
#
_entry.id   AF-A0A397W0T5-F1
#
_cell.length_a   1.000
_cell.length_b   1.000
_cell.length_c   1.000
_cell.angle_alpha   90.00
_cell.angle_beta   90.00
_cell.angle_gamma   90.00
#
_symmetry.space_group_name_H-M   'P 1'
#
loop_
_entity.id
_entity.type
_entity.pdbx_description
1 polymer ?
#
loop_
_entity_poly.entity_id
_entity_poly.type
_entity_poly.pdbx_seq_one_letter_code
_entity_poly.pdbx_strand_id
1 'polypeptide(L)' 'MSNIDLFEKIGFGQNFEHASFESKQEIGKGRFGAMYKAYLKDIKQIVALKTLYYYDENSLGDLLKKIC' A
#
# COMPACT_ATOMS: atom_id res chain seq x y z
N MET A 1 -1.47 -16.37 12.93
CA MET A 1 -0.67 -15.14 12.86
C MET A 1 -1.32 -14.32 11.77
N SER A 2 -1.89 -13.16 12.11
CA SER A 2 -2.54 -12.29 11.11
C SER A 2 -1.49 -11.74 10.15
N ASN A 3 -1.89 -11.30 8.96
CA ASN A 3 -0.93 -10.66 8.05
C ASN A 3 -0.52 -9.26 8.51
N ILE A 4 -1.30 -8.63 9.40
CA ILE A 4 -0.87 -7.44 10.15
C ILE A 4 0.29 -7.81 11.08
N ASP A 5 0.15 -8.90 11.84
CA ASP A 5 1.24 -9.41 12.69
C ASP A 5 2.45 -9.80 11.83
N LEU A 6 2.25 -10.29 10.61
CA LEU A 6 3.34 -10.56 9.68
C LEU A 6 4.03 -9.24 9.29
N PHE A 7 3.30 -8.26 8.76
CA PHE A 7 3.83 -6.95 8.34
C PHE A 7 4.58 -6.22 9.46
N GLU A 8 4.03 -6.18 10.66
CA GLU A 8 4.68 -5.57 11.82
C GLU A 8 5.95 -6.33 12.24
N LYS A 9 5.98 -7.65 12.02
CA LYS A 9 7.07 -8.54 12.44
C LYS A 9 8.18 -8.70 11.39
N ILE A 10 7.92 -8.48 10.09
CA ILE A 10 8.97 -8.42 9.05
C ILE A 10 9.76 -7.11 9.06
N GLY A 11 9.35 -6.08 9.81
CA GLY A 11 10.11 -4.84 9.97
C GLY A 11 10.38 -4.11 8.65
N PHE A 12 9.59 -4.39 7.61
CA PHE A 12 9.84 -3.91 6.26
C PHE A 12 8.88 -2.78 5.91
N GLY A 13 9.39 -1.56 5.90
CA GLY A 13 8.66 -0.35 5.51
C GLY A 13 8.44 0.64 6.65
N GLN A 14 7.94 1.81 6.28
CA GLN A 14 7.58 2.90 7.19
C GLN A 14 6.07 3.11 7.10
N ASN A 15 5.41 3.30 8.25
CA ASN A 15 4.00 3.63 8.30
C ASN A 15 3.82 5.11 7.98
N PHE A 16 2.88 5.41 7.08
CA PHE A 16 2.50 6.77 6.72
C PHE A 16 1.01 6.95 6.92
N GLU A 17 0.63 8.12 7.43
CA GLU A 17 -0.77 8.51 7.50
C GLU A 17 -1.34 8.65 6.09
N HIS A 18 -2.54 8.12 5.86
CA HIS A 18 -3.17 8.21 4.54
C HIS A 18 -3.39 9.68 4.08
N ALA A 19 -3.54 10.60 5.05
CA ALA A 19 -3.64 12.04 4.82
C ALA A 19 -2.34 12.68 4.30
N SER A 20 -1.18 12.04 4.48
CA SER A 20 0.11 12.54 3.96
C SER A 20 0.26 12.41 2.45
N PHE A 21 -0.59 11.61 1.80
CA PHE A 21 -0.58 11.41 0.35
C PHE A 21 -1.55 12.40 -0.32
N GLU A 22 -1.00 13.41 -0.98
CA GLU A 22 -1.74 14.48 -1.64
C GLU A 22 -1.85 14.29 -3.15
N SER A 23 -2.73 15.08 -3.78
CA SER A 23 -2.89 15.12 -5.24
C SER A 23 -3.09 13.73 -5.85
N LYS A 24 -3.88 12.89 -5.18
CA LYS A 24 -4.11 11.50 -5.57
C LYS A 24 -4.84 11.48 -6.92
N GLN A 25 -4.18 10.94 -7.93
CA GLN A 25 -4.76 10.72 -9.25
C GLN A 25 -4.73 9.23 -9.55
N GLU A 26 -5.88 8.63 -9.84
CA GLU A 26 -5.92 7.22 -10.26
C GLU A 26 -5.18 7.08 -11.59
N ILE A 27 -4.23 6.14 -11.64
CA ILE A 27 -3.40 5.85 -12.83
C ILE A 27 -3.65 4.44 -13.37
N GLY A 28 -4.45 3.64 -12.68
CA GLY A 28 -4.85 2.32 -13.16
C GLY A 28 -5.50 1.47 -12.09
N LYS A 29 -6.02 0.32 -12.51
CA LYS A 29 -6.69 -0.65 -11.65
C LYS A 29 -6.10 -2.03 -11.91
N GLY A 30 -5.62 -2.66 -10.84
CA GLY A 30 -5.10 -4.02 -10.87
C GLY A 30 -6.04 -5.00 -10.17
N ARG A 31 -5.67 -6.29 -10.20
CA ARG A 31 -6.42 -7.38 -9.56
C ARG A 31 -6.76 -7.12 -8.08
N PHE A 32 -5.89 -6.44 -7.36
CA PHE A 32 -6.01 -6.25 -5.90
C PHE A 32 -6.61 -4.91 -5.50
N GLY A 33 -6.69 -3.93 -6.41
CA GLY A 33 -7.04 -2.57 -6.06
C GLY A 33 -6.67 -1.53 -7.10
N ALA A 34 -7.02 -0.28 -6.83
CA ALA A 34 -6.64 0.85 -7.65
C ALA A 34 -5.22 1.32 -7.31
N MET A 35 -4.55 1.91 -8.30
CA MET A 35 -3.23 2.51 -8.17
C MET A 35 -3.38 4.00 -8.41
N TYR A 36 -2.78 4.79 -7.53
CA TYR A 36 -2.79 6.25 -7.59
C TYR A 36 -1.37 6.77 -7.72
N LYS A 37 -1.17 7.80 -8.53
CA LYS A 37 -0.04 8.70 -8.40
C LYS A 37 -0.37 9.68 -7.28
N ALA A 38 0.51 9.84 -6.30
CA ALA A 38 0.32 10.78 -5.20
C ALA A 38 1.64 11.45 -4.82
N TYR A 39 1.56 12.65 -4.25
CA TYR A 39 2.70 13.32 -3.63
C TYR A 39 2.72 12.98 -2.13
N LEU A 40 3.81 12.37 -1.65
CA LEU A 40 3.99 12.04 -0.25
C LEU A 40 4.77 13.17 0.46
N LYS A 41 4.08 13.87 1.36
CA LYS A 41 4.62 15.06 2.06
C LYS A 41 5.83 14.75 2.94
N ASP A 42 5.81 13.61 3.62
CA ASP A 42 6.84 13.22 4.60
C ASP A 42 8.23 13.12 3.99
N ILE A 43 8.32 12.60 2.75
CA ILE A 43 9.59 12.43 2.03
C ILE A 43 9.72 13.31 0.78
N LYS A 44 8.73 14.17 0.53
CA LYS A 44 8.67 15.12 -0.60
C LYS A 44 8.88 14.48 -1.97
N GLN A 45 8.19 13.36 -2.23
CA GLN A 45 8.34 12.60 -3.48
C GLN A 45 7.00 12.22 -4.11
N ILE A 46 7.01 12.02 -5.43
CA ILE A 46 5.90 11.41 -6.15
C ILE A 46 6.03 9.88 -6.02
N VAL A 47 4.96 9.23 -5.55
CA VAL A 47 4.91 7.79 -5.30
C VAL A 47 3.72 7.15 -6.00
N ALA A 48 3.79 5.82 -6.18
CA ALA A 48 2.64 4.99 -6.53
C ALA A 48 1.97 4.47 -5.25
N LEU A 49 0.73 4.85 -5.02
CA LEU A 49 -0.09 4.44 -3.88
C LEU A 49 -1.09 3.37 -4.35
N LYS A 50 -0.93 2.13 -3.89
CA LYS A 50 -1.83 1.02 -4.20
C LYS A 50 -2.86 0.84 -3.09
N THR A 51 -4.15 0.94 -3.41
CA THR A 51 -5.22 0.57 -2.49
C THR A 51 -5.50 -0.93 -2.60
N LEU A 52 -6.16 -1.51 -1.61
CA LEU A 52 -6.61 -2.90 -1.61
C LEU A 52 -8.13 -2.93 -1.44
N TYR A 53 -8.86 -3.65 -2.32
CA TYR A 53 -10.33 -3.69 -2.29
C TYR A 53 -10.91 -4.47 -1.12
N TYR A 54 -10.18 -5.46 -0.62
CA TYR A 54 -10.61 -6.32 0.46
C TYR A 54 -9.49 -6.42 1.49
N TYR A 55 -9.81 -6.05 2.74
CA TYR A 55 -9.05 -6.46 3.93
C TYR A 55 -9.45 -7.89 4.30
N ASP A 56 -9.36 -8.84 3.36
CA ASP A 56 -9.22 -10.24 3.78
C ASP A 56 -7.72 -10.50 4.00
N GLU A 57 -7.38 -11.26 5.04
CA GLU A 57 -5.99 -11.53 5.35
C GLU A 57 -5.29 -12.14 4.12
N ASN A 58 -5.96 -12.99 3.36
CA ASN A 58 -5.41 -13.69 2.19
C ASN A 58 -4.90 -12.75 1.08
N SER A 59 -5.57 -11.62 0.83
CA SER A 59 -5.27 -10.66 -0.22
C SER A 59 -3.97 -9.91 0.04
N LEU A 60 -3.68 -9.63 1.31
CA LEU A 60 -2.44 -8.99 1.73
C LEU A 60 -1.25 -9.97 1.62
N GLY A 61 -1.44 -11.22 2.04
CA GLY A 61 -0.45 -12.29 1.88
C GLY A 61 -0.13 -12.57 0.41
N ASP A 62 -1.14 -12.60 -0.45
CA ASP A 62 -0.97 -12.81 -1.90
C ASP A 62 -0.30 -11.64 -2.62
N LEU A 63 -0.48 -10.42 -2.12
CA LEU A 63 0.28 -9.26 -2.60
C LEU A 63 1.75 -9.38 -2.23
N LEU A 64 2.05 -9.68 -0.96
CA LEU A 64 3.42 -9.80 -0.46
C LEU A 64 4.22 -10.85 -1.23
N LYS A 65 3.64 -12.02 -1.48
CA LYS A 65 4.26 -13.09 -2.29
C LYS A 65 4.60 -12.71 -3.73
N LYS A 66 4.05 -11.61 -4.24
CA LYS A 66 4.32 -11.12 -5.61
C LYS A 66 5.33 -9.98 -5.65
N ILE A 67 5.58 -9.34 -4.52
CA ILE A 67 6.50 -8.20 -4.42
C ILE A 67 7.86 -8.65 -3.86
N CYS A 68 7.86 -9.63 -2.95
CA CYS A 68 9.04 -10.30 -2.41
C CYS A 68 9.21 -11.67 -3.06
#